data_AF-A0A971C5I7-F1
#
_entry.id   AF-A0A971C5I7-F1
#
_cell.length_a   1.000
_cell.length_b   1.000
_cell.length_c   1.000
_cell.angle_alpha   90.00
_cell.angle_beta   90.00
_cell.angle_gamma   90.00
#
_symmetry.space_group_name_H-M   'P 1'
#
loop_
_entity.id
_entity.type
_entity.pdbx_description
1 polymer ?
#
loop_
_entity_poly.entity_id
_entity_poly.type
_entity_poly.pdbx_seq_one_letter_code
_entity_poly.pdbx_strand_id
1 'polypeptide(L)'
;MPRRKIPREKKEPRERRTHCVSSRLSPSELATLDERRGNIPRGEYVRTCTFGTPPVPIPQPNADKYAELSRAAGNLNQIARKLNQGAFDIEATIDELAVFRMKLLGVTWDGDSDESEDK
;
A
#
# COMPACT_ATOMS: atom_id res chain seq x y z
N MET A 1 26.93 -19.57 -6.05
CA MET A 1 26.38 -19.39 -7.41
C MET A 1 26.75 -18.00 -7.91
N PRO A 2 27.55 -17.83 -8.98
CA PRO A 2 27.87 -16.50 -9.51
C PRO A 2 26.66 -15.91 -10.26
N ARG A 3 26.33 -14.65 -10.01
CA ARG A 3 25.25 -13.93 -10.69
C ARG A 3 25.62 -13.70 -12.16
N ARG A 4 24.82 -14.26 -13.09
CA ARG A 4 24.95 -14.01 -14.53
C ARG A 4 24.57 -12.55 -14.83
N LYS A 5 25.50 -11.77 -15.39
CA LYS A 5 25.22 -10.38 -15.82
C LYS A 5 24.35 -10.41 -17.08
N ILE A 6 23.16 -9.81 -17.00
CA ILE A 6 22.29 -9.62 -18.17
C ILE A 6 22.85 -8.42 -18.96
N PRO A 7 23.12 -8.57 -20.27
CA PRO A 7 23.57 -7.45 -21.10
C PRO A 7 22.43 -6.44 -21.23
N ARG A 8 22.74 -5.15 -21.01
CA ARG A 8 21.79 -4.05 -21.20
C ARG A 8 21.74 -3.68 -22.67
N GLU A 9 20.54 -3.67 -23.24
CA GLU A 9 20.30 -3.20 -24.60
C GLU A 9 20.67 -1.71 -24.73
N LYS A 10 21.32 -1.35 -25.85
CA LYS A 10 21.76 0.03 -26.09
C LYS A 10 20.55 0.85 -26.50
N LYS A 11 20.25 1.92 -25.76
CA LYS A 11 19.19 2.87 -26.14
C LYS A 11 19.50 3.55 -27.46
N GLU A 12 18.46 3.75 -28.26
CA GLU A 12 18.50 4.54 -29.49
C GLU A 12 19.08 5.94 -29.23
N PRO A 13 19.84 6.53 -30.16
CA PRO A 13 20.50 7.83 -29.96
C PRO A 13 19.56 8.94 -29.47
N ARG A 14 18.33 8.96 -30.00
CA ARG A 14 17.28 9.93 -29.64
C ARG A 14 16.76 9.78 -28.19
N GLU A 15 16.93 8.61 -27.60
CA GLU A 15 16.48 8.31 -26.23
C GLU A 15 17.60 8.47 -25.19
N ARG A 16 18.80 8.84 -25.66
CA ARG A 16 19.94 9.13 -24.79
C ARG A 16 19.73 10.47 -24.12
N ARG A 17 20.00 10.50 -22.82
CA ARG A 17 19.92 11.72 -22.01
C ARG A 17 21.23 12.50 -22.15
N THR A 18 21.35 13.28 -23.22
CA THR A 18 22.58 14.03 -23.57
C THR A 18 22.50 15.53 -23.26
N HIS A 19 21.30 16.09 -23.08
CA HIS A 19 21.10 17.51 -22.82
C HIS A 19 21.00 17.80 -21.32
N CYS A 20 21.76 18.78 -20.84
CA CYS A 20 21.69 19.27 -19.47
C CYS A 20 20.76 20.49 -19.40
N VAL A 21 19.88 20.52 -18.41
CA VAL A 21 19.02 21.66 -18.08
C VAL A 21 19.37 22.10 -16.67
N SER A 22 19.70 23.38 -16.48
CA SER A 22 20.06 23.96 -15.18
C SER A 22 19.09 25.06 -14.78
N SER A 23 18.55 24.97 -13.55
CA SER A 23 17.69 25.99 -12.94
C SER A 23 18.27 26.41 -11.59
N ARG A 24 18.14 27.69 -11.23
CA ARG A 24 18.51 28.20 -9.90
C ARG A 24 17.29 28.13 -9.00
N LEU A 25 17.47 27.64 -7.77
CA LEU A 25 16.43 27.56 -6.74
C LEU A 25 16.87 28.41 -5.55
N SER A 26 15.90 29.06 -4.90
CA SER A 26 16.10 29.68 -3.59
C SER A 26 16.34 28.62 -2.51
N PRO A 27 16.87 29.00 -1.33
CA PRO A 27 17.10 28.05 -0.24
C PRO A 27 15.84 27.33 0.24
N SER A 28 14.69 28.02 0.28
CA SER A 28 13.40 27.44 0.68
C SER A 28 12.91 26.40 -0.33
N GLU A 29 12.98 26.70 -1.62
CA GLU A 29 12.61 25.77 -2.69
C GLU A 29 13.51 24.53 -2.70
N LEU A 30 14.81 24.70 -2.43
CA LEU A 30 15.74 23.59 -2.33
C LEU A 30 15.42 22.65 -1.15
N ALA A 31 15.04 23.22 0.00
CA ALA A 31 14.63 22.44 1.16
C ALA A 31 13.37 21.61 0.87
N THR A 32 12.35 22.21 0.25
CA THR A 32 11.13 21.49 -0.18
C THR A 32 11.44 20.39 -1.19
N LEU A 33 12.38 20.62 -2.11
CA LEU A 33 12.82 19.60 -3.08
C LEU A 33 13.48 18.40 -2.39
N ASP A 34 14.36 18.67 -1.41
CA ASP A 34 15.08 17.63 -0.67
C ASP A 34 14.14 16.79 0.22
N GLU A 35 13.11 17.40 0.81
CA GLU A 35 12.06 16.70 1.54
C GLU A 35 11.26 15.77 0.61
N ARG A 36 10.78 16.29 -0.52
CA ARG A 36 9.91 15.52 -1.44
C ARG A 36 10.65 14.41 -2.20
N ARG A 37 11.95 14.55 -2.46
CA ARG A 37 12.72 13.55 -3.23
C ARG A 37 13.10 12.31 -2.43
N GLY A 38 13.14 12.41 -1.09
CA GLY A 38 13.69 11.36 -0.23
C GLY A 38 15.08 10.89 -0.69
N ASN A 39 15.21 9.61 -1.03
CA ASN A 39 16.48 8.99 -1.45
C ASN A 39 16.82 9.15 -2.94
N ILE A 40 15.96 9.79 -3.74
CA ILE A 40 16.16 9.93 -5.19
C ILE A 40 17.09 11.12 -5.49
N PRO A 41 18.08 11.00 -6.40
CA PRO A 41 18.92 12.13 -6.80
C PRO A 41 18.08 13.31 -7.34
N ARG A 42 18.45 14.55 -6.98
CA ARG A 42 17.69 15.77 -7.33
C ARG A 42 17.30 15.84 -8.81
N GLY A 43 18.25 15.62 -9.72
CA GLY A 43 17.99 15.67 -11.16
C GLY A 43 17.05 14.57 -11.67
N GLU A 44 17.14 13.36 -11.12
CA GLU A 44 16.22 12.27 -11.50
C GLU A 44 14.83 12.51 -10.92
N TYR A 45 14.73 13.10 -9.72
CA TYR A 45 13.46 13.47 -9.12
C TYR A 45 12.73 14.53 -9.95
N VAL A 46 13.39 15.65 -10.28
CA VAL A 46 12.82 16.70 -11.13
C VAL A 46 12.38 16.15 -12.48
N ARG A 47 13.22 15.30 -13.10
CA ARG A 47 12.87 14.64 -14.36
C ARG A 47 11.66 13.72 -14.22
N THR A 48 11.56 12.98 -13.12
CA THR A 48 10.43 12.10 -12.81
C THR A 48 9.16 12.92 -12.56
N CYS A 49 9.24 14.12 -11.99
CA CYS A 49 8.08 15.00 -11.87
C CYS A 49 7.57 15.48 -13.24
N THR A 50 8.46 15.74 -14.20
CA THR A 50 8.07 16.24 -15.54
C THR A 50 7.65 15.12 -16.49
N PHE A 51 8.34 13.98 -16.45
CA PHE A 51 8.20 12.90 -17.46
C PHE A 51 7.90 11.53 -16.87
N GLY A 52 8.04 11.35 -15.57
CA GLY A 52 7.59 10.15 -14.89
C GLY A 52 6.14 10.31 -14.49
N THR A 53 5.44 9.19 -14.33
CA THR A 53 4.27 9.18 -13.46
C THR A 53 4.82 9.36 -12.04
N PRO A 54 4.66 10.52 -11.38
CA PRO A 54 5.10 10.63 -10.00
C PRO A 54 4.42 9.49 -9.23
N PRO A 55 5.12 8.76 -8.32
CA PRO A 55 4.42 7.91 -7.39
C PRO A 55 3.48 8.83 -6.63
N VAL A 56 2.19 8.72 -6.92
CA VAL A 56 1.18 9.58 -6.30
C VAL A 56 1.33 9.33 -4.81
N PRO A 57 1.72 10.32 -3.99
CA PRO A 57 1.77 10.11 -2.56
C PRO A 57 0.37 9.64 -2.16
N ILE A 58 0.29 8.42 -1.61
CA ILE A 58 -0.98 7.80 -1.26
C ILE A 58 -1.65 8.77 -0.27
N PRO A 59 -2.84 9.31 -0.58
CA PRO A 59 -3.53 10.21 0.33
C PRO A 59 -3.66 9.54 1.70
N GLN A 60 -3.44 10.27 2.79
CA GLN A 60 -3.51 9.74 4.15
C GLN A 60 -4.80 8.93 4.43
N PRO A 61 -6.00 9.36 3.95
CA PRO A 61 -7.21 8.55 4.13
C PRO A 61 -7.14 7.16 3.48
N ASN A 62 -6.43 7.03 2.36
CA ASN A 62 -6.26 5.75 1.67
C ASN A 62 -5.28 4.86 2.43
N ALA A 63 -4.25 5.41 3.07
CA ALA A 63 -3.29 4.64 3.86
C ALA A 63 -3.98 3.92 5.03
N ASP A 64 -4.87 4.61 5.74
CA ASP A 64 -5.63 4.04 6.86
C ASP A 64 -6.59 2.95 6.37
N LYS A 65 -7.26 3.18 5.23
CA LYS A 65 -8.14 2.19 4.60
C LYS A 65 -7.39 0.96 4.10
N TYR A 66 -6.18 1.12 3.57
CA TYR A 66 -5.32 -0.01 3.21
C TYR A 66 -4.89 -0.82 4.44
N ALA A 67 -4.60 -0.16 5.57
CA ALA A 67 -4.28 -0.83 6.82
C ALA A 67 -5.47 -1.66 7.35
N GLU A 68 -6.68 -1.09 7.32
CA GLU A 68 -7.92 -1.80 7.66
C GLU A 68 -8.16 -3.02 6.76
N LEU A 69 -8.04 -2.85 5.43
CA LEU A 69 -8.18 -3.94 4.46
C LEU A 69 -7.12 -5.03 4.65
N SER A 70 -5.88 -4.65 4.97
CA SER A 70 -4.80 -5.61 5.22
C SER A 70 -5.08 -6.50 6.43
N ARG A 71 -5.71 -5.96 7.49
CA ARG A 71 -6.12 -6.77 8.66
C ARG A 71 -7.21 -7.77 8.28
N ALA A 72 -8.22 -7.33 7.55
CA ALA A 72 -9.29 -8.19 7.07
C ALA A 72 -8.76 -9.32 6.15
N ALA A 73 -7.87 -9.00 5.22
CA ALA A 73 -7.22 -9.97 4.35
C ALA A 73 -6.36 -10.97 5.14
N GLY A 74 -5.67 -10.51 6.19
CA GLY A 74 -4.90 -11.37 7.09
C GLY A 74 -5.78 -12.39 7.81
N ASN A 75 -6.94 -11.96 8.34
CA ASN A 75 -7.91 -12.84 8.99
C ASN A 75 -8.49 -13.85 8.01
N LEU A 76 -8.86 -13.41 6.80
CA LEU A 76 -9.38 -14.29 5.75
C LEU A 76 -8.34 -15.34 5.31
N ASN A 77 -7.07 -14.96 5.22
CA ASN A 77 -5.99 -15.89 4.91
C ASN A 77 -5.76 -16.91 6.03
N GLN A 78 -5.97 -16.53 7.30
CA GLN A 78 -5.93 -17.47 8.43
C GLN A 78 -7.11 -18.46 8.39
N ILE A 79 -8.32 -17.98 8.08
CA ILE A 79 -9.51 -18.82 7.90
C ILE A 79 -9.27 -19.80 6.74
N ALA A 80 -8.83 -19.31 5.58
CA ALA A 80 -8.52 -20.14 4.42
C ALA A 80 -7.43 -21.17 4.73
N ARG A 81 -6.40 -20.79 5.50
CA ARG A 81 -5.34 -21.71 5.91
C ARG A 81 -5.84 -22.80 6.87
N LYS A 82 -6.71 -22.46 7.82
CA LYS A 82 -7.34 -23.43 8.72
C LYS A 82 -8.26 -24.39 7.97
N LEU A 83 -9.04 -23.89 7.01
CA LEU A 83 -9.87 -24.70 6.11
C LEU A 83 -9.03 -25.67 5.27
N ASN A 84 -7.93 -25.19 4.68
CA ASN A 84 -7.03 -26.00 3.87
C ASN A 84 -6.25 -27.06 4.69
N GLN A 85 -6.16 -26.90 6.02
CA GLN A 85 -5.48 -27.85 6.90
C GLN A 85 -6.34 -29.07 7.28
N GLY A 86 -7.56 -29.19 6.74
CA GLY A 86 -8.35 -30.42 6.80
C GLY A 86 -9.11 -30.65 8.11
N ALA A 87 -9.33 -29.59 8.90
CA ALA A 87 -10.05 -29.67 10.16
C ALA A 87 -11.39 -28.92 10.08
N PHE A 88 -12.43 -29.65 9.65
CA PHE A 88 -13.84 -29.55 10.07
C PHE A 88 -14.84 -28.59 9.39
N ASP A 89 -16.08 -28.93 9.77
CA ASP A 89 -17.45 -28.57 9.44
C ASP A 89 -17.71 -27.28 8.62
N ILE A 90 -18.28 -27.51 7.43
CA ILE A 90 -18.65 -26.47 6.47
C ILE A 90 -19.77 -25.59 7.04
N GLU A 91 -20.67 -26.15 7.84
CA GLU A 91 -21.82 -25.42 8.40
C GLU A 91 -21.36 -24.37 9.42
N ALA A 92 -20.45 -24.74 10.33
CA ALA A 92 -19.87 -23.81 11.30
C ALA A 92 -19.05 -22.69 10.63
N THR A 93 -18.38 -23.00 9.50
CA THR A 93 -17.59 -22.01 8.75
C THR A 93 -18.50 -20.99 8.04
N ILE A 94 -19.65 -21.43 7.52
CA ILE A 94 -20.63 -20.56 6.86
C ILE A 94 -21.22 -19.57 7.87
N ASP A 95 -21.53 -20.01 9.09
CA ASP A 95 -22.05 -19.14 10.15
C ASP A 95 -21.03 -18.07 10.56
N GLU A 96 -19.76 -18.45 10.71
CA GLU A 96 -18.69 -17.51 11.08
C GLU A 96 -18.45 -16.45 9.97
N LEU A 97 -18.53 -16.87 8.70
CA LEU A 97 -18.48 -15.97 7.53
C LEU A 97 -19.70 -15.04 7.46
N ALA A 98 -20.89 -15.52 7.82
CA ALA A 98 -22.09 -14.70 7.86
C ALA A 98 -21.98 -13.59 8.92
N VAL A 99 -21.52 -13.94 10.13
CA VAL A 99 -21.26 -12.97 11.21
C VAL A 99 -20.19 -11.96 10.79
N PHE A 100 -19.10 -12.42 10.16
CA PHE A 100 -18.05 -11.54 9.65
C PHE A 100 -18.58 -10.57 8.59
N ARG A 101 -19.36 -11.06 7.62
CA ARG A 101 -20.00 -10.21 6.60
C ARG A 101 -20.89 -9.15 7.23
N MET A 102 -21.67 -9.49 8.26
CA MET A 102 -22.54 -8.53 8.96
C MET A 102 -21.73 -7.44 9.66
N LYS A 103 -20.64 -7.80 10.36
CA LYS A 103 -19.73 -6.82 10.98
C LYS A 103 -19.08 -5.89 9.96
N LEU A 104 -18.74 -6.41 8.79
CA LEU A 104 -18.16 -5.62 7.69
C LEU A 104 -19.18 -4.64 7.06
N LEU A 105 -20.47 -4.98 7.13
CA LEU A 105 -21.58 -4.12 6.71
C LEU A 105 -22.04 -3.15 7.82
N GLY A 106 -21.44 -3.19 9.01
CA GLY A 106 -21.78 -2.30 10.13
C GLY A 106 -23.12 -2.61 10.80
N VAL A 107 -23.64 -3.82 10.62
CA VAL A 107 -24.89 -4.26 11.26
C VAL A 107 -24.55 -4.91 12.60
N THR A 108 -24.74 -4.17 13.69
CA THR A 108 -24.73 -4.69 15.07
C THR A 108 -26.16 -4.89 15.53
N TRP A 109 -26.48 -6.05 16.11
CA TRP A 109 -27.77 -6.25 16.77
C TRP A 109 -27.66 -5.72 18.20
N ASP A 110 -28.64 -4.92 18.63
CA ASP A 110 -28.82 -4.42 20.01
C ASP A 110 -29.17 -5.58 20.95
N GLY A 111 -28.20 -6.46 21.21
CA GLY A 111 -28.35 -7.63 22.08
C GLY A 111 -27.21 -7.82 23.07
N ASP A 112 -26.18 -6.96 23.06
CA ASP A 112 -25.35 -6.75 24.24
C ASP A 112 -25.98 -5.60 25.03
N SER A 113 -27.08 -5.91 25.72
CA SER A 113 -27.47 -5.11 26.88
C SER A 113 -26.34 -5.22 27.90
N ASP A 114 -25.57 -4.14 28.03
CA ASP A 114 -24.71 -3.87 29.16
C ASP A 114 -25.56 -3.93 30.46
N GLU A 115 -25.70 -5.12 31.04
CA GLU A 115 -26.05 -5.24 32.46
C GLU A 115 -24.77 -5.08 33.27
N SER A 116 -24.36 -3.84 33.47
CA SER A 116 -23.54 -3.46 34.61
C SER A 116 -23.93 -2.06 35.11
N GLU A 117 -25.10 -1.96 35.74
CA GLU A 117 -25.40 -0.89 36.70
C GLU A 117 -25.35 -1.46 38.13
N ASP A 118 -24.29 -1.04 38.83
CA ASP A 118 -24.18 -0.69 40.24
C ASP A 118 -24.86 -1.53 41.34
N LYS A 119 -24.01 -2.16 42.17
CA LYS A 119 -24.21 -2.29 43.62
C LYS A 119 -22.90 -2.10 44.38
#